data_AF-A0A564G142-F1
#
_entry.id   AF-A0A564G142-F1
#
_cell.length_a   1.000
_cell.length_b   1.000
_cell.length_c   1.000
_cell.angle_alpha   90.00
_cell.angle_beta   90.00
_cell.angle_gamma   90.00
#
_symmetry.space_group_name_H-M   'P 1'
#
loop_
_entity.id
_entity.type
_entity.pdbx_description
1 polymer ?
#
loop_
_entity_poly.entity_id
_entity_poly.type
_entity_poly.pdbx_seq_one_letter_code
_entity_poly.pdbx_strand_id
1 'polypeptide(L)'
;MLTRLLTPADLMLMIGNVCTARDPSFLAETAGKRGDFRFYAQEVKDEVSHGVPAAENLLVLRQAADVAKAGALKAIESLRSDSPDTELSAINAWCDTIVKSLVREYIRTHDDRHAEFELLLARAKARATPD
;
A
#
# COMPACT_ATOMS: atom_id res chain seq x y z
N MET A 1 11.71 -11.65 1.53
CA MET A 1 11.76 -10.68 0.41
C MET A 1 10.37 -10.35 -0.10
N LEU A 2 9.48 -11.35 -0.23
CA LEU A 2 8.07 -11.16 -0.60
C LEU A 2 7.35 -10.10 0.26
N THR A 3 7.55 -10.13 1.57
CA THR A 3 7.01 -9.12 2.50
C THR A 3 7.31 -7.68 2.04
N ARG A 4 8.56 -7.42 1.60
CA ARG A 4 8.99 -6.07 1.18
C ARG A 4 8.34 -5.61 -0.13
N LEU A 5 7.93 -6.55 -0.98
CA LEU A 5 7.23 -6.25 -2.23
C LEU A 5 5.75 -5.94 -1.98
N LEU A 6 5.15 -6.57 -0.97
CA LEU A 6 3.76 -6.35 -0.60
C LEU A 6 3.53 -5.13 0.32
N THR A 7 4.48 -4.83 1.23
CA THR A 7 4.33 -3.74 2.21
C THR A 7 3.93 -2.38 1.59
N PRO A 8 4.49 -1.92 0.46
CA PRO A 8 4.05 -0.66 -0.15
C PRO A 8 2.58 -0.67 -0.57
N ALA A 9 2.09 -1.80 -1.10
CA ALA A 9 0.70 -1.97 -1.52
C ALA A 9 -0.24 -1.87 -0.31
N ASP A 10 0.09 -2.60 0.76
CA ASP A 10 -0.66 -2.54 2.03
C ASP A 10 -0.63 -1.14 2.65
N LEU A 11 0.52 -0.45 2.59
CA LEU A 11 0.64 0.91 3.11
C LEU A 11 -0.27 1.87 2.34
N MET A 12 -0.24 1.85 1.00
CA MET A 12 -1.12 2.67 0.16
C MET A 12 -2.59 2.37 0.41
N LEU A 13 -2.95 1.10 0.61
CA LEU A 13 -4.30 0.70 0.98
C LEU A 13 -4.74 1.33 2.31
N MET A 14 -3.88 1.28 3.34
CA MET A 14 -4.23 1.80 4.66
C MET A 14 -4.36 3.32 4.68
N ILE A 15 -3.37 4.05 4.14
CA ILE A 15 -3.41 5.52 4.12
C ILE A 15 -4.48 6.04 3.15
N GLY A 16 -4.67 5.36 2.02
CA GLY A 16 -5.71 5.67 1.05
C GLY A 16 -7.12 5.47 1.63
N ASN A 17 -7.33 4.43 2.44
CA ASN A 17 -8.61 4.20 3.13
C ASN A 17 -8.91 5.30 4.16
N VAL A 18 -7.90 5.80 4.88
CA VAL A 18 -8.07 6.95 5.80
C VAL A 18 -8.55 8.17 5.02
N CYS A 19 -7.92 8.50 3.90
CA CYS A 19 -8.29 9.67 3.10
C CYS A 19 -9.65 9.49 2.41
N THR A 20 -9.95 8.29 1.90
CA THR A 20 -11.24 7.96 1.27
C THR A 20 -12.40 8.08 2.26
N ALA A 21 -12.20 7.70 3.52
CA ALA A 21 -13.21 7.84 4.55
C ALA A 21 -13.55 9.31 4.87
N ARG A 22 -12.66 10.24 4.53
CA ARG A 22 -12.87 11.70 4.70
C ARG A 22 -13.42 12.34 3.44
N ASP A 23 -12.86 11.97 2.30
CA ASP A 23 -13.21 12.48 0.99
C ASP A 23 -13.32 11.32 -0.02
N PRO A 24 -14.54 10.88 -0.37
CA PRO A 24 -14.73 9.82 -1.35
C PRO A 24 -14.18 10.14 -2.74
N SER A 25 -13.97 11.42 -3.12
CA SER A 25 -13.38 11.76 -4.43
C SER A 25 -11.93 11.34 -4.53
N PHE A 26 -11.25 11.13 -3.39
CA PHE A 26 -9.85 10.70 -3.31
C PHE A 26 -9.58 9.49 -4.20
N LEU A 27 -10.51 8.52 -4.25
CA LEU A 27 -10.40 7.33 -5.09
C LEU A 27 -10.29 7.69 -6.58
N ALA A 28 -11.23 8.50 -7.08
CA ALA A 28 -11.26 8.90 -8.48
C ALA A 28 -10.07 9.81 -8.83
N GLU A 29 -9.66 10.67 -7.90
CA GLU A 29 -8.54 11.60 -8.09
C GLU A 29 -7.17 10.91 -8.11
N THR A 30 -7.05 9.74 -7.49
CA THR A 30 -5.79 8.99 -7.40
C THR A 30 -5.77 7.74 -8.27
N ALA A 31 -6.86 7.43 -8.96
CA ALA A 31 -6.96 6.25 -9.82
C ALA A 31 -5.94 6.24 -10.97
N GLY A 32 -5.44 5.05 -11.28
CA GLY A 32 -4.64 4.74 -12.45
C GLY A 32 -5.48 4.21 -13.61
N LYS A 33 -4.80 3.68 -14.63
CA LYS A 33 -5.47 3.17 -15.84
C LYS A 33 -6.37 1.97 -15.57
N ARG A 34 -6.10 1.22 -14.50
CA ARG A 34 -6.74 -0.07 -14.20
C ARG A 34 -7.68 -0.03 -13.00
N GLY A 35 -7.58 1.01 -12.17
CA GLY A 35 -8.40 1.18 -10.99
C GLY A 35 -7.78 2.11 -9.96
N ASP A 36 -8.34 2.14 -8.77
CA ASP A 36 -7.78 2.85 -7.62
C ASP A 36 -6.80 1.98 -6.83
N PHE A 37 -6.19 2.54 -5.77
CA PHE A 37 -5.19 1.84 -4.96
C PHE A 37 -5.67 0.50 -4.38
N ARG A 38 -6.98 0.25 -4.24
CA ARG A 38 -7.52 -1.03 -3.78
C ARG A 38 -7.33 -2.12 -4.82
N PHE A 39 -7.52 -1.78 -6.10
CA PHE A 39 -7.25 -2.69 -7.21
C PHE A 39 -5.77 -3.09 -7.21
N TYR A 40 -4.86 -2.11 -7.19
CA TYR A 40 -3.42 -2.37 -7.22
C TYR A 40 -2.92 -3.14 -5.99
N ALA A 41 -3.45 -2.85 -4.80
CA ALA A 41 -3.10 -3.59 -3.59
C ALA A 41 -3.54 -5.06 -3.67
N GLN A 42 -4.73 -5.32 -4.22
CA GLN A 42 -5.23 -6.67 -4.41
C GLN A 42 -4.44 -7.43 -5.48
N GLU A 43 -4.09 -6.76 -6.59
CA GLU A 43 -3.27 -7.34 -7.64
C GLU A 43 -1.89 -7.77 -7.14
N VAL A 44 -1.15 -6.88 -6.46
CA VAL A 44 0.16 -7.21 -5.88
C VAL A 44 0.05 -8.35 -4.87
N LYS A 45 -1.04 -8.38 -4.08
CA LYS A 45 -1.30 -9.49 -3.14
C LYS A 45 -1.49 -10.82 -3.87
N ASP A 46 -2.24 -10.83 -4.96
CA ASP A 46 -2.49 -12.04 -5.76
C ASP A 46 -1.22 -12.53 -6.44
N GLU A 47 -0.44 -11.61 -7.02
CA GLU A 47 0.87 -11.89 -7.63
C GLU A 47 1.84 -12.47 -6.61
N VAL A 48 1.95 -11.85 -5.42
CA VAL A 48 2.79 -12.35 -4.33
C VAL A 48 2.34 -13.72 -3.83
N SER A 49 1.03 -13.94 -3.72
CA SER A 49 0.45 -15.22 -3.24
C SER A 49 0.59 -16.35 -4.24
N HIS A 50 0.66 -16.05 -5.54
CA HIS A 50 0.62 -17.05 -6.60
C HIS A 50 1.80 -18.04 -6.51
N GLY A 51 1.50 -19.33 -6.40
CA GLY A 51 2.51 -20.39 -6.33
C GLY A 51 3.26 -20.49 -4.99
N VAL A 52 2.86 -19.71 -3.96
CA VAL A 52 3.44 -19.79 -2.61
C VAL A 52 2.58 -20.74 -1.76
N PRO A 53 3.17 -21.69 -1.01
CA PRO A 53 2.42 -22.56 -0.10
C PRO A 53 1.58 -21.76 0.91
N ALA A 54 0.36 -22.23 1.20
CA ALA A 54 -0.61 -21.46 1.98
C ALA A 54 -0.08 -21.00 3.36
N ALA A 55 0.63 -21.87 4.08
CA ALA A 55 1.19 -21.54 5.39
C ALA A 55 2.26 -20.43 5.31
N GLU A 56 3.12 -20.48 4.29
CA GLU A 56 4.12 -19.45 4.05
C GLU A 56 3.46 -18.14 3.59
N ASN A 57 2.49 -18.22 2.69
CA ASN A 57 1.76 -17.06 2.21
C ASN A 57 1.09 -16.30 3.36
N LEU A 58 0.43 -17.01 4.29
CA LEU A 58 -0.17 -16.39 5.48
C LEU A 58 0.84 -15.62 6.34
N LEU A 59 2.07 -16.16 6.50
CA LEU A 59 3.13 -15.46 7.22
C LEU A 59 3.58 -14.20 6.49
N VAL A 60 3.76 -14.27 5.17
CA VAL A 60 4.14 -13.10 4.35
C VAL A 60 3.08 -12.02 4.42
N LEU A 61 1.81 -12.37 4.20
CA LEU A 61 0.67 -11.44 4.25
C LEU A 61 0.59 -10.74 5.61
N ARG A 62 0.67 -11.51 6.70
CA ARG A 62 0.61 -10.96 8.05
C ARG A 62 1.76 -10.00 8.32
N GLN A 63 2.99 -10.39 8.02
CA GLN A 63 4.15 -9.54 8.26
C GLN A 63 4.09 -8.24 7.44
N ALA A 64 3.64 -8.31 6.18
CA ALA A 64 3.53 -7.13 5.34
C ALA A 64 2.49 -6.15 5.89
N ALA A 65 1.32 -6.67 6.26
CA ALA A 65 0.25 -5.91 6.87
C ALA A 65 0.67 -5.29 8.22
N ASP A 66 1.39 -6.03 9.07
CA ASP A 66 1.86 -5.53 10.37
C ASP A 66 2.85 -4.35 10.18
N VAL A 67 3.78 -4.46 9.22
CA VAL A 67 4.73 -3.38 8.90
C VAL A 67 4.00 -2.17 8.30
N ALA A 68 3.10 -2.38 7.34
CA ALA A 68 2.31 -1.32 6.73
C ALA A 68 1.46 -0.59 7.77
N LYS A 69 0.82 -1.32 8.68
CA LYS A 69 0.02 -0.77 9.77
C LYS A 69 0.85 0.08 10.71
N ALA A 70 2.04 -0.39 11.11
CA ALA A 70 2.94 0.40 11.93
C ALA A 70 3.36 1.70 11.23
N GLY A 71 3.65 1.63 9.92
CA GLY A 71 3.96 2.81 9.10
C GLY A 71 2.80 3.82 9.01
N ALA A 72 1.59 3.33 8.72
CA ALA A 72 0.39 4.16 8.63
C ALA A 72 0.05 4.81 9.98
N LEU A 73 0.09 4.03 11.08
CA LEU A 73 -0.16 4.55 12.42
C LEU A 73 0.86 5.62 12.81
N LYS A 74 2.15 5.39 12.57
CA LYS A 74 3.18 6.39 12.83
C LYS A 74 2.92 7.71 12.09
N ALA A 75 2.49 7.64 10.83
CA ALA A 75 2.14 8.83 10.06
C ALA A 75 0.93 9.56 10.66
N ILE A 76 -0.14 8.82 10.99
CA ILE A 76 -1.35 9.40 11.60
C ILE A 76 -1.06 10.00 12.97
N GLU A 77 -0.26 9.31 13.80
CA GLU A 77 0.15 9.78 15.12
C GLU A 77 0.95 11.09 15.06
N SER A 78 1.71 11.30 13.97
CA SER A 78 2.45 12.55 13.78
C SER A 78 1.56 13.77 13.46
N LEU A 79 0.28 13.54 13.16
CA LEU A 79 -0.72 14.58 12.87
C LEU A 79 -1.56 14.94 14.09
N ARG A 80 -1.37 14.24 15.22
CA ARG A 80 -2.19 14.42 16.42
C ARG A 80 -2.07 15.83 17.00
N SER A 81 -3.19 16.33 17.49
CA SER A 81 -3.27 17.63 18.16
C SER A 81 -4.21 17.56 19.35
N ASP A 82 -3.96 18.39 20.36
CA ASP A 82 -4.87 18.54 21.51
C ASP A 82 -6.22 19.18 21.11
N SER A 83 -6.27 19.81 19.93
CA SER A 83 -7.49 20.36 19.33
C SER A 83 -8.02 19.42 18.23
N PRO A 84 -9.24 18.87 18.37
CA PRO A 84 -9.84 18.01 17.35
C PRO A 84 -9.95 18.66 15.96
N ASP A 85 -10.25 19.96 15.92
CA ASP A 85 -10.35 20.70 14.64
C ASP A 85 -8.99 20.86 13.97
N THR A 86 -7.94 21.09 14.77
CA THR A 86 -6.56 21.19 14.27
C THR A 86 -6.07 19.84 13.76
N GLU A 87 -6.33 18.76 14.49
CA GLU A 87 -6.00 17.40 14.05
C GLU A 87 -6.73 17.05 12.75
N LEU A 88 -8.03 17.35 12.65
CA LEU A 88 -8.81 17.12 11.45
C LEU A 88 -8.25 17.92 10.25
N SER A 89 -7.92 19.20 10.46
CA SER A 89 -7.31 20.03 9.42
C SER A 89 -5.96 19.49 8.97
N ALA A 90 -5.14 18.97 9.89
CA ALA A 90 -3.85 18.37 9.57
C ALA A 90 -4.01 17.06 8.77
N ILE A 91 -4.97 16.21 9.13
CA ILE A 91 -5.29 14.99 8.38
C ILE A 91 -5.77 15.33 6.96
N ASN A 92 -6.68 16.29 6.81
CA ASN A 92 -7.17 16.69 5.49
C ASN A 92 -6.03 17.24 4.61
N ALA A 93 -5.20 18.14 5.16
CA ALA A 93 -4.05 18.67 4.45
C ALA A 93 -3.04 17.57 4.05
N TRP A 94 -2.77 16.62 4.94
CA TRP A 94 -1.91 15.47 4.67
C TRP A 94 -2.47 14.60 3.54
N CYS A 95 -3.79 14.33 3.55
CA CYS A 95 -4.46 13.60 2.49
C CYS A 95 -4.34 14.32 1.14
N ASP A 96 -4.63 15.61 1.09
CA ASP A 96 -4.64 16.40 -0.14
C ASP A 96 -3.26 16.61 -0.76
N THR A 97 -2.21 16.62 0.06
CA THR A 97 -0.86 16.93 -0.40
C THR A 97 -0.01 15.67 -0.51
N ILE A 98 0.33 15.06 0.62
CA ILE A 98 1.28 13.96 0.70
C ILE A 98 0.67 12.67 0.19
N VAL A 99 -0.51 12.29 0.69
CA VAL A 99 -1.08 10.97 0.37
C VAL A 99 -1.53 10.88 -1.08
N LYS A 100 -2.23 11.91 -1.62
CA LYS A 100 -2.58 11.96 -3.05
C LYS A 100 -1.36 11.79 -3.95
N SER A 101 -0.26 12.47 -3.63
CA SER A 101 1.00 12.36 -4.38
C SER A 101 1.61 10.96 -4.30
N LEU A 102 1.73 10.41 -3.08
CA LEU A 102 2.29 9.07 -2.86
C LEU A 102 1.50 7.97 -3.58
N VAL A 103 0.17 7.99 -3.48
CA VAL A 103 -0.69 6.98 -4.10
C VAL A 103 -0.59 7.05 -5.63
N ARG A 104 -0.64 8.26 -6.21
CA ARG A 104 -0.48 8.45 -7.65
C ARG A 104 0.87 7.95 -8.14
N GLU A 105 1.94 8.25 -7.41
CA GLU A 105 3.29 7.83 -7.77
C GLU A 105 3.46 6.30 -7.66
N TYR A 106 2.89 5.69 -6.63
CA TYR A 106 2.87 4.24 -6.47
C TYR A 106 2.16 3.56 -7.66
N ILE A 107 0.96 4.01 -7.99
CA ILE A 107 0.16 3.48 -9.10
C ILE A 107 0.89 3.67 -10.43
N ARG A 108 1.42 4.87 -10.68
CA ARG A 108 2.18 5.18 -11.89
C ARG A 108 3.41 4.29 -12.01
N THR A 109 4.15 4.12 -10.92
CA THR A 109 5.32 3.24 -10.89
C THR A 109 4.93 1.79 -11.14
N HIS A 110 3.81 1.32 -10.58
CA HIS A 110 3.30 -0.01 -10.84
C HIS A 110 2.98 -0.19 -12.33
N ASP A 111 2.21 0.71 -12.93
CA ASP A 111 1.86 0.65 -14.36
C ASP A 111 3.10 0.71 -15.28
N ASP A 112 4.05 1.62 -14.98
CA ASP A 112 5.20 1.88 -15.84
C ASP A 112 6.32 0.83 -15.69
N ARG A 113 6.46 0.24 -14.50
CA ARG A 113 7.59 -0.65 -14.14
C ARG A 113 7.15 -2.05 -13.69
N HIS A 114 5.95 -2.48 -14.07
CA HIS A 114 5.42 -3.79 -13.68
C HIS A 114 6.37 -4.95 -14.06
N ALA A 115 7.03 -4.87 -15.23
CA ALA A 115 8.01 -5.89 -15.64
C ALA A 115 9.22 -5.99 -14.70
N GLU A 116 9.68 -4.88 -14.11
CA GLU A 116 10.75 -4.90 -13.11
C GLU A 116 10.26 -5.52 -11.79
N PHE A 117 9.02 -5.22 -11.40
CA PHE A 117 8.37 -5.83 -10.26
C PHE A 117 8.29 -7.37 -10.42
N GLU A 118 7.83 -7.87 -11.57
CA GLU A 118 7.74 -9.31 -11.86
C GLU A 118 9.10 -10.01 -11.76
N LEU A 119 10.17 -9.37 -12.25
CA LEU A 119 11.53 -9.90 -12.10
C LEU A 119 11.99 -9.98 -10.64
N LEU A 120 11.69 -8.95 -9.84
CA LEU A 120 12.00 -8.95 -8.40
C LEU A 120 11.17 -9.99 -7.65
N LEU A 121 9.91 -10.16 -8.03
CA LEU A 121 8.99 -11.13 -7.46
C LEU A 121 9.45 -12.56 -7.73
N ALA A 122 9.78 -12.89 -8.97
CA ALA A 122 10.32 -14.21 -9.34
C ALA A 122 11.58 -14.56 -8.54
N ARG A 123 12.51 -13.60 -8.41
CA ARG A 123 13.72 -13.77 -7.58
C ARG A 123 13.41 -13.96 -6.10
N ALA A 124 12.42 -13.25 -5.57
CA ALA A 124 12.01 -13.39 -4.18
C ALA A 124 11.40 -14.77 -3.90
N LYS A 125 10.58 -15.30 -4.82
CA LYS A 125 9.98 -16.64 -4.73
C LYS A 125 11.04 -17.75 -4.81
N ALA A 126 11.96 -17.66 -5.76
CA ALA A 126 13.05 -18.64 -5.89
C ALA A 126 13.96 -18.76 -4.66
N ARG A 127 14.04 -17.72 -3.82
CA ARG A 127 14.78 -17.75 -2.55
C ARG A 127 13.96 -18.27 -1.37
N ALA A 128 12.65 -18.24 -1.48
CA ALA A 128 11.71 -18.69 -0.47
C ALA A 128 11.50 -20.22 -0.54
N THR A 129 11.71 -20.81 -1.72
CA THR A 129 11.65 -22.26 -1.95
C THR A 129 13.08 -22.78 -2.19
N PRO A 130 13.86 -23.10 -1.13
CA PRO A 130 15.10 -23.84 -1.34
C PRO A 130 14.76 -25.27 -1.75
N ASP A 131 15.45 -25.76 -2.78
CA ASP A 131 15.44 -27.17 -3.20
C ASP A 131 15.74 -28.12 -2.02
#